data_AF-A0A8C0R957-F1
#
_entry.id   AF-A0A8C0R957-F1
#
_cell.length_a   1.000
_cell.length_b   1.000
_cell.length_c   1.000
_cell.angle_alpha   90.00
_cell.angle_beta   90.00
_cell.angle_gamma   90.00
#
_symmetry.space_group_name_H-M   'P 1'
#
loop_
_entity.id
_entity.type
_entity.pdbx_description
1 polymer ?
#
loop_
_entity_poly.entity_id
_entity_poly.type
_entity_poly.pdbx_seq_one_letter_code
_entity_poly.pdbx_strand_id
1 'polypeptide(L)'
;MIEKSNLAAIDALNDGELQKATDLFTDAIKLNPRLAILYAKRASVFIKLQKPNAAIRDCDRAIEINPDSAQPYKWRGKAHRLLGHWEEAAHDLALACELDYDEDASAMLKEVQPRAQKIAEHRRKIERVKKAREEHERAQREEEARRQSGAQYGSFPGGFPGGMPSNFPGGMPGMAGGMPGMGGMPGLNEILSDPEVLAAMQDPEVMVAFQDVAQNPANMSKYQSNPKVMNLISKLSAKFGGQA
;
A
#
# COMPACT_ATOMS: atom_id res chain seq x y z
N MET A 1 29.13 45.54 -13.55
CA MET A 1 27.73 45.99 -13.78
C MET A 1 26.74 45.09 -13.06
N ILE A 2 26.82 43.76 -13.23
CA ILE A 2 25.94 42.77 -12.55
C ILE A 2 26.02 42.84 -11.02
N GLU A 3 27.23 42.96 -10.47
CA GLU A 3 27.45 43.03 -9.02
C GLU A 3 26.82 44.28 -8.38
N LYS A 4 26.89 45.43 -9.08
CA LYS A 4 26.23 46.68 -8.66
C LYS A 4 24.70 46.55 -8.69
N SER A 5 24.15 45.88 -9.71
CA SER A 5 22.70 45.65 -9.82
C SER A 5 22.18 44.70 -8.74
N ASN A 6 22.95 43.66 -8.40
CA ASN A 6 22.63 42.75 -7.30
C ASN A 6 22.68 43.44 -5.93
N LEU A 7 23.71 44.27 -5.69
CA LEU A 7 23.82 45.06 -4.45
C LEU A 7 22.63 46.01 -4.29
N ALA A 8 22.30 46.79 -5.32
CA ALA A 8 21.15 47.69 -5.29
C ALA A 8 19.82 46.96 -5.01
N ALA A 9 19.65 45.74 -5.54
CA ALA A 9 18.46 44.92 -5.27
C ALA A 9 18.39 44.45 -3.81
N ILE A 10 19.54 44.12 -3.22
CA ILE A 10 19.65 43.73 -1.81
C ILE A 10 19.40 44.94 -0.89
N ASP A 11 19.94 46.10 -1.22
CA ASP A 11 19.72 47.35 -0.47
C ASP A 11 18.23 47.71 -0.44
N ALA A 12 17.59 47.72 -1.62
CA ALA A 12 16.14 47.94 -1.71
C ALA A 12 15.32 46.91 -0.90
N LEU A 13 15.78 45.66 -0.82
CA LEU A 13 15.13 44.63 0.00
C LEU A 13 15.30 44.89 1.50
N ASN A 14 16.46 45.37 1.92
CA ASN A 14 16.76 45.72 3.32
C ASN A 14 15.97 46.96 3.75
N ASP A 15 15.80 47.92 2.85
CA ASP A 15 15.00 49.14 3.06
C ASP A 15 13.49 48.87 3.01
N GLY A 16 13.07 47.65 2.67
CA GLY A 16 11.66 47.26 2.60
C GLY A 16 10.95 47.70 1.31
N GLU A 17 11.68 48.23 0.33
CA GLU A 17 11.17 48.61 -0.99
C GLU A 17 10.95 47.36 -1.88
N LEU A 18 10.04 46.47 -1.47
CA LEU A 18 9.87 45.14 -2.04
C LEU A 18 9.58 45.14 -3.55
N GLN A 19 8.81 46.11 -4.04
CA GLN A 19 8.50 46.20 -5.48
C GLN A 19 9.77 46.57 -6.27
N LYS A 20 10.51 47.58 -5.82
CA LYS A 20 11.77 47.99 -6.43
C LYS A 20 12.82 46.86 -6.39
N ALA A 21 12.92 46.14 -5.27
CA ALA A 21 13.79 44.98 -5.16
C ALA A 21 13.41 43.90 -6.20
N THR A 22 12.12 43.65 -6.40
CA THR A 22 11.63 42.69 -7.42
C THR A 22 12.05 43.10 -8.83
N ASP A 23 11.91 44.38 -9.17
CA ASP A 23 12.26 44.90 -10.49
C ASP A 23 13.78 44.84 -10.71
N LEU A 24 14.58 45.24 -9.72
CA LEU A 24 16.04 45.15 -9.76
C LEU A 24 16.55 43.72 -9.88
N PHE A 25 15.97 42.76 -9.14
CA PHE A 25 16.30 41.34 -9.32
C PHE A 25 15.89 40.83 -10.70
N THR A 26 14.77 41.30 -11.24
CA THR A 26 14.32 40.93 -12.59
C THR A 26 15.31 41.39 -13.65
N ASP A 27 15.82 42.62 -13.55
CA ASP A 27 16.83 43.13 -14.46
C ASP A 27 18.17 42.41 -14.27
N ALA A 28 18.59 42.12 -13.03
CA ALA A 28 19.78 41.31 -12.75
C ALA A 28 19.67 39.91 -13.38
N ILE A 29 18.50 39.27 -13.33
CA ILE A 29 18.24 37.96 -13.95
C ILE A 29 18.33 38.04 -15.48
N LYS A 30 17.84 39.11 -16.12
CA LYS A 30 18.00 39.30 -17.57
C LYS A 30 19.48 39.39 -17.96
N LEU A 31 20.31 40.00 -17.11
CA LEU A 31 21.75 40.13 -17.34
C LEU A 31 22.50 38.81 -17.08
N ASN A 32 22.09 38.02 -16.09
CA ASN A 32 22.68 36.72 -15.79
C ASN A 32 21.63 35.65 -15.40
N PRO A 33 21.02 34.98 -16.38
CA PRO A 33 19.94 34.02 -16.15
C PRO A 33 20.40 32.66 -15.61
N ARG A 34 21.72 32.43 -15.46
CA ARG A 34 22.29 31.19 -14.91
C ARG A 34 22.76 31.35 -13.47
N LEU A 35 22.45 32.47 -12.82
CA LEU A 35 22.88 32.73 -11.45
C LEU A 35 21.73 32.41 -10.47
N ALA A 36 21.76 31.20 -9.90
CA ALA A 36 20.71 30.66 -9.02
C ALA A 36 20.33 31.61 -7.86
N ILE A 37 21.33 32.30 -7.27
CA ILE A 37 21.10 33.18 -6.12
C ILE A 37 20.16 34.35 -6.43
N LEU A 38 20.10 34.82 -7.67
CA LEU A 38 19.20 35.92 -8.05
C LEU A 38 17.73 35.47 -7.98
N TYR A 39 17.44 34.26 -8.48
CA TYR A 39 16.12 33.67 -8.38
C TYR A 39 15.74 33.39 -6.92
N ALA A 40 16.64 32.81 -6.12
CA ALA A 40 16.38 32.56 -4.70
C ALA A 40 16.10 33.86 -3.91
N LYS A 41 16.87 34.93 -4.18
CA LYS A 41 16.64 36.24 -3.57
C LYS A 41 15.31 36.84 -4.00
N ARG A 42 14.96 36.80 -5.29
CA ARG A 42 13.65 37.29 -5.76
C ARG A 42 12.49 36.48 -5.20
N ALA A 43 12.64 35.17 -5.06
CA ALA A 43 11.66 34.32 -4.37
C ALA A 43 11.42 34.76 -2.92
N SER A 44 12.48 35.12 -2.19
CA SER A 44 12.35 35.66 -0.83
C SER A 44 11.53 36.97 -0.79
N VAL A 45 11.67 37.82 -1.82
CA VAL A 45 10.86 39.04 -1.96
C VAL A 45 9.40 38.68 -2.26
N PHE A 46 9.15 37.71 -3.15
CA PHE A 46 7.80 37.23 -3.43
C PHE A 46 7.10 36.63 -2.21
N ILE A 47 7.84 35.97 -1.31
CA ILE A 47 7.31 35.53 -0.03
C ILE A 47 6.87 36.71 0.84
N LYS A 48 7.70 37.76 0.96
CA LYS A 48 7.34 38.98 1.71
C LYS A 48 6.12 39.68 1.09
N LEU A 49 5.96 39.61 -0.23
CA LEU A 49 4.81 40.13 -0.98
C LEU A 49 3.57 39.22 -0.97
N GLN A 50 3.58 38.08 -0.25
CA GLN A 50 2.48 37.10 -0.26
C GLN A 50 2.13 36.56 -1.66
N LYS A 51 3.15 36.36 -2.52
CA LYS A 51 3.04 35.79 -3.87
C LYS A 51 3.68 34.40 -3.94
N PRO A 52 3.16 33.38 -3.24
CA PRO A 52 3.81 32.06 -3.12
C PRO A 52 4.02 31.35 -4.47
N ASN A 53 3.06 31.44 -5.40
CA ASN A 53 3.22 30.83 -6.74
C ASN A 53 4.35 31.47 -7.57
N ALA A 54 4.65 32.75 -7.36
CA ALA A 54 5.80 33.40 -8.02
C ALA A 54 7.11 32.96 -7.38
N ALA A 55 7.12 32.84 -6.04
CA ALA A 55 8.27 32.33 -5.30
C ALA A 55 8.62 30.88 -5.71
N ILE A 56 7.62 30.00 -5.86
CA ILE A 56 7.84 28.60 -6.29
C ILE A 56 8.55 28.54 -7.63
N ARG A 57 8.06 29.28 -8.65
CA ARG A 57 8.67 29.30 -9.99
C ARG A 57 10.14 29.72 -9.96
N ASP A 58 10.46 30.73 -9.16
CA ASP A 58 11.84 31.18 -9.01
C ASP A 58 12.70 30.15 -8.25
N CYS A 59 12.14 29.50 -7.22
CA CYS A 59 12.85 28.45 -6.50
C CYS A 59 13.12 27.24 -7.39
N ASP A 60 12.13 26.80 -8.18
CA ASP A 60 12.30 25.70 -9.14
C ASP A 60 13.44 26.01 -10.11
N ARG A 61 13.45 27.24 -10.65
CA ARG A 61 14.52 27.67 -11.54
C ARG A 61 15.89 27.73 -10.85
N ALA A 62 15.93 28.17 -9.59
CA ALA A 62 17.16 28.19 -8.82
C ALA A 62 17.70 26.77 -8.55
N ILE A 63 16.82 25.82 -8.25
CA ILE A 63 17.14 24.40 -8.01
C ILE A 63 17.63 23.73 -9.30
N GLU A 64 17.01 24.00 -10.45
CA GLU A 64 17.49 23.52 -11.75
C GLU A 64 18.92 23.97 -12.05
N ILE A 65 19.30 25.17 -11.61
CA ILE A 65 20.63 25.74 -11.84
C ILE A 65 21.65 25.23 -10.81
N ASN A 66 21.26 25.17 -9.54
CA ASN A 66 22.09 24.71 -8.44
C ASN A 66 21.24 23.93 -7.41
N PRO A 67 21.19 22.60 -7.53
CA PRO A 67 20.38 21.76 -6.65
C PRO A 67 20.96 21.61 -5.24
N ASP A 68 22.23 21.99 -5.02
CA ASP A 68 22.92 21.86 -3.73
C ASP A 68 22.76 23.11 -2.85
N SER A 69 22.02 24.11 -3.31
CA SER A 69 21.74 25.31 -2.52
C SER A 69 20.53 25.11 -1.62
N ALA A 70 20.68 25.31 -0.31
CA ALA A 70 19.59 25.19 0.66
C ALA A 70 18.51 26.30 0.51
N GLN A 71 18.91 27.51 0.09
CA GLN A 71 18.04 28.70 0.08
C GLN A 71 16.78 28.53 -0.79
N PRO A 72 16.86 28.05 -2.05
CA PRO A 72 15.66 27.75 -2.84
C PRO A 72 14.68 26.81 -2.17
N TYR A 73 15.13 25.73 -1.52
CA TYR A 73 14.24 24.80 -0.83
C TYR A 73 13.58 25.46 0.39
N LYS A 74 14.33 26.24 1.18
CA LYS A 74 13.76 27.03 2.29
C LYS A 74 12.62 27.94 1.80
N TRP A 75 12.83 28.68 0.71
CA TRP A 75 11.81 29.60 0.18
C TRP A 75 10.64 28.88 -0.48
N ARG A 76 10.89 27.78 -1.20
CA ARG A 76 9.83 26.94 -1.81
C ARG A 76 8.98 26.26 -0.76
N GLY A 77 9.61 25.70 0.29
CA GLY A 77 8.92 25.12 1.43
C GLY A 77 8.05 26.15 2.18
N LYS A 78 8.56 27.37 2.36
CA LYS A 78 7.76 28.49 2.91
C LYS A 78 6.59 28.87 2.00
N ALA A 79 6.77 28.85 0.68
CA ALA A 79 5.70 29.11 -0.29
C ALA A 79 4.61 28.02 -0.24
N HIS A 80 5.00 26.75 -0.22
CA HIS A 80 4.09 25.61 -0.07
C HIS A 80 3.32 25.68 1.25
N ARG A 81 3.96 26.09 2.35
CA ARG A 81 3.29 26.33 3.63
C ARG A 81 2.19 27.38 3.52
N LEU A 82 2.45 28.49 2.82
CA LEU A 82 1.45 29.55 2.59
C LEU A 82 0.25 29.07 1.75
N LEU A 83 0.48 28.12 0.84
CA LEU A 83 -0.57 27.50 0.01
C LEU A 83 -1.30 26.35 0.71
N GLY A 84 -0.82 25.89 1.87
CA GLY A 84 -1.34 24.70 2.55
C GLY A 84 -0.90 23.37 1.91
N HIS A 85 0.13 23.38 1.08
CA HIS A 85 0.77 22.20 0.51
C HIS A 85 1.73 21.60 1.55
N TRP A 86 1.17 20.97 2.59
CA TRP A 86 1.92 20.62 3.80
C TRP A 86 3.01 19.56 3.56
N GLU A 87 2.76 18.58 2.68
CA GLU A 87 3.73 17.51 2.41
C GLU A 87 4.93 18.04 1.63
N GLU A 88 4.70 18.85 0.60
CA GLU A 88 5.73 19.51 -0.19
C GLU A 88 6.52 20.50 0.68
N ALA A 89 5.84 21.25 1.55
CA ALA A 89 6.48 22.15 2.50
C ALA A 89 7.42 21.38 3.46
N ALA A 90 6.96 20.27 4.03
CA ALA A 90 7.76 19.46 4.94
C ALA A 90 9.00 18.87 4.24
N HIS A 91 8.82 18.36 3.01
CA HIS A 91 9.91 17.83 2.21
C HIS A 91 10.99 18.88 1.93
N ASP A 92 10.60 20.04 1.39
CA ASP A 92 11.55 21.09 1.03
C ASP A 92 12.26 21.69 2.25
N LEU A 93 11.53 21.89 3.36
CA LEU A 93 12.14 22.42 4.60
C LEU A 93 13.11 21.41 5.24
N ALA A 94 12.81 20.10 5.19
CA ALA A 94 13.73 19.06 5.63
C ALA A 94 15.00 19.06 4.78
N LEU A 95 14.87 19.05 3.45
CA LEU A 95 16.01 19.09 2.54
C LEU A 95 16.84 20.37 2.71
N ALA A 96 16.21 21.52 2.93
CA ALA A 96 16.91 22.76 3.24
C ALA A 96 17.79 22.59 4.48
N CYS A 97 17.25 22.02 5.57
CA CYS A 97 18.00 21.79 6.82
C CYS A 97 19.10 20.74 6.69
N GLU A 98 18.93 19.74 5.81
CA GLU A 98 19.96 18.75 5.51
C GLU A 98 21.15 19.34 4.74
N LEU A 99 20.87 20.26 3.80
CA LEU A 99 21.88 20.94 3.01
C LEU A 99 22.63 22.02 3.81
N ASP A 100 21.89 22.86 4.54
CA ASP A 100 22.43 23.90 5.40
C ASP A 100 21.44 24.21 6.52
N TYR A 101 21.83 23.91 7.76
CA TYR A 101 20.94 24.06 8.90
C TYR A 101 20.58 25.54 9.13
N ASP A 102 19.29 25.82 9.08
CA ASP A 102 18.73 27.16 9.31
C ASP A 102 17.61 27.07 10.35
N GLU A 103 17.70 27.90 11.39
CA GLU A 103 16.78 27.85 12.52
C GLU A 103 15.33 28.16 12.11
N ASP A 104 15.12 29.11 11.18
CA ASP A 104 13.79 29.43 10.66
C ASP A 104 13.19 28.25 9.89
N ALA A 105 13.99 27.61 9.03
CA ALA A 105 13.57 26.44 8.26
C ALA A 105 13.20 25.28 9.19
N SER A 106 14.02 25.01 10.21
CA SER A 106 13.78 24.00 11.23
C SER A 106 12.51 24.29 12.05
N ALA A 107 12.27 25.54 12.42
CA ALA A 107 11.06 25.95 13.13
C ALA A 107 9.80 25.74 12.26
N MET A 108 9.85 26.17 10.98
CA MET A 108 8.75 25.94 10.04
C MET A 108 8.52 24.45 9.79
N LEU A 109 9.57 23.63 9.73
CA LEU A 109 9.47 22.19 9.56
C LEU A 109 8.65 21.56 10.69
N LYS A 110 8.94 21.92 11.95
CA LYS A 110 8.19 21.45 13.12
C LYS A 110 6.70 21.81 13.05
N GLU A 111 6.36 22.96 12.47
CA GLU A 111 4.96 23.39 12.30
C GLU A 111 4.23 22.57 11.22
N VAL A 112 4.87 22.31 10.07
CA VAL A 112 4.23 21.63 8.93
C VAL A 112 4.20 20.10 9.08
N GLN A 113 5.17 19.52 9.78
CA GLN A 113 5.34 18.07 9.92
C GLN A 113 4.08 17.32 10.38
N PRO A 114 3.38 17.72 11.46
CA PRO A 114 2.20 16.98 11.92
C PRO A 114 1.02 17.07 10.92
N ARG A 115 0.94 18.15 10.13
CA ARG A 115 -0.10 18.28 9.09
C ARG A 115 0.23 17.38 7.90
N ALA A 116 1.48 17.38 7.45
CA ALA A 116 1.97 16.50 6.40
C ALA A 116 1.76 15.01 6.75
N GLN A 117 2.10 14.61 7.98
CA GLN A 117 1.92 13.23 8.45
C GLN A 117 0.46 12.78 8.41
N LYS A 118 -0.48 13.59 8.92
CA LYS A 118 -1.91 13.27 8.88
C LYS A 118 -2.44 13.08 7.45
N ILE A 119 -1.99 13.91 6.51
CA ILE A 119 -2.38 13.81 5.10
C ILE A 119 -1.82 12.53 4.49
N ALA A 120 -0.54 12.26 4.71
CA ALA A 120 0.12 11.05 4.22
C ALA A 120 -0.55 9.78 4.78
N GLU A 121 -0.89 9.75 6.06
CA GLU A 121 -1.60 8.64 6.71
C GLU A 121 -2.98 8.43 6.12
N HIS A 122 -3.74 9.51 5.93
CA HIS A 122 -5.06 9.45 5.32
C HIS A 122 -5.00 8.91 3.89
N ARG A 123 -4.06 9.40 3.08
CA ARG A 123 -3.83 8.90 1.71
C ARG A 123 -3.47 7.41 1.70
N ARG A 124 -2.55 6.98 2.57
CA ARG A 124 -2.16 5.56 2.72
C ARG A 124 -3.34 4.69 3.12
N LYS A 125 -4.24 5.17 3.99
CA LYS A 125 -5.46 4.43 4.37
C LYS A 125 -6.38 4.26 3.17
N ILE A 126 -6.64 5.33 2.41
CA ILE A 126 -7.48 5.27 1.20
C ILE A 126 -6.88 4.29 0.19
N GLU A 127 -5.58 4.35 -0.04
CA GLU A 127 -4.88 3.48 -0.99
C GLU A 127 -4.97 2.00 -0.58
N ARG A 128 -4.79 1.69 0.71
CA ARG A 128 -4.95 0.32 1.23
C ARG A 128 -6.35 -0.22 1.00
N VAL A 129 -7.38 0.59 1.28
CA VAL A 129 -8.78 0.20 1.06
C VAL A 129 -9.06 -0.02 -0.43
N LYS A 130 -8.58 0.88 -1.30
CA LYS A 130 -8.69 0.75 -2.75
C LYS A 130 -8.02 -0.53 -3.25
N LYS A 131 -6.79 -0.80 -2.82
CA LYS A 131 -6.02 -1.98 -3.22
C LYS A 131 -6.68 -3.28 -2.77
N ALA A 132 -7.13 -3.35 -1.50
CA ALA A 132 -7.84 -4.52 -0.99
C ALA A 132 -9.14 -4.80 -1.76
N ARG A 133 -9.87 -3.75 -2.14
CA ARG A 133 -11.06 -3.88 -2.98
C ARG A 133 -10.72 -4.41 -4.37
N GLU A 134 -9.69 -3.86 -5.02
CA GLU A 134 -9.24 -4.32 -6.35
C GLU A 134 -8.75 -5.77 -6.32
N GLU A 135 -8.05 -6.17 -5.25
CA GLU A 135 -7.62 -7.55 -5.03
C GLU A 135 -8.80 -8.50 -4.82
N HIS A 136 -9.80 -8.09 -4.03
CA HIS A 136 -11.02 -8.87 -3.81
C HIS A 136 -11.83 -9.05 -5.11
N GLU A 137 -12.02 -7.97 -5.87
CA GLU A 137 -12.71 -8.02 -7.16
C GLU A 137 -11.94 -8.84 -8.22
N ARG A 138 -10.61 -8.85 -8.15
CA ARG A 138 -9.77 -9.70 -9.01
C ARG A 138 -9.90 -11.17 -8.62
N ALA A 139 -9.87 -11.48 -7.32
CA ALA A 139 -10.02 -12.85 -6.82
C ALA A 139 -11.40 -13.43 -7.18
N GLN A 140 -12.48 -12.65 -7.03
CA GLN A 140 -13.82 -13.06 -7.44
C GLN A 140 -13.90 -13.37 -8.94
N ARG A 141 -13.34 -12.50 -9.79
CA ARG A 141 -13.31 -12.72 -11.25
C ARG A 141 -12.50 -13.96 -11.64
N GLU A 142 -11.38 -14.20 -10.98
CA GLU A 142 -10.58 -15.40 -11.21
C GLU A 142 -11.33 -16.66 -10.78
N GLU A 143 -12.01 -16.62 -9.63
CA GLU A 143 -12.84 -17.72 -9.16
C GLU A 143 -14.03 -18.00 -10.09
N GLU A 144 -14.72 -16.97 -10.56
CA GLU A 144 -15.80 -17.10 -11.54
C GLU A 144 -15.31 -17.69 -12.87
N ALA A 145 -14.17 -17.22 -13.38
CA ALA A 145 -13.55 -17.78 -14.59
C ALA A 145 -13.15 -19.25 -14.40
N ARG A 146 -12.58 -19.61 -13.23
CA ARG A 146 -12.28 -21.00 -12.87
C ARG A 146 -13.56 -21.84 -12.82
N ARG A 147 -14.64 -21.34 -12.20
CA ARG A 147 -15.95 -22.04 -12.16
C ARG A 147 -16.54 -22.25 -13.56
N GLN A 148 -16.49 -21.24 -14.43
CA GLN A 148 -16.97 -21.34 -15.81
C GLN A 148 -16.16 -22.35 -16.63
N SER A 149 -14.82 -22.31 -16.53
CA SER A 149 -13.94 -23.28 -17.22
C SER A 149 -14.11 -24.71 -16.68
N GLY A 150 -14.30 -24.88 -15.37
CA GLY A 150 -14.60 -26.18 -14.75
C GLY A 150 -15.98 -26.72 -15.13
N ALA A 151 -16.99 -25.87 -15.26
CA ALA A 151 -18.32 -26.24 -15.75
C ALA A 151 -18.28 -26.67 -17.24
N GLN A 152 -17.42 -26.07 -18.06
CA GLN A 152 -17.22 -26.44 -19.46
C GLN A 152 -16.53 -27.80 -19.62
N TYR A 153 -15.72 -28.24 -18.66
CA TYR A 153 -15.13 -29.60 -18.63
C TYR A 153 -16.04 -30.66 -17.99
N GLY A 154 -17.07 -30.25 -17.25
CA GLY A 154 -18.04 -31.13 -16.59
C GLY A 154 -19.29 -31.47 -17.40
N SER A 155 -19.45 -30.89 -18.60
CA SER A 155 -20.59 -31.16 -19.50
C SER A 155 -20.13 -31.92 -20.75
N PHE A 156 -19.72 -33.18 -20.58
CA PHE A 156 -19.77 -34.16 -21.67
C PHE A 156 -21.11 -34.91 -21.58
N PRO A 157 -22.07 -34.67 -22.49
CA PRO A 157 -23.34 -35.39 -22.52
C PRO A 157 -23.19 -36.66 -23.36
N GLY A 158 -23.19 -37.81 -22.69
CA GLY A 158 -23.15 -39.15 -23.32
C GLY A 158 -22.23 -40.05 -22.50
N GLY A 159 -22.65 -41.14 -21.87
CA GLY A 159 -23.59 -42.14 -22.36
C GLY A 159 -22.80 -43.42 -22.63
N PHE A 160 -22.77 -44.33 -21.65
CA PHE A 160 -22.39 -45.75 -21.70
C PHE A 160 -20.90 -46.12 -21.96
N PRO A 161 -20.49 -47.39 -21.83
CA PRO A 161 -20.90 -48.51 -20.94
C PRO A 161 -19.68 -49.13 -20.22
N GLY A 162 -19.91 -50.12 -19.33
CA GLY A 162 -18.84 -50.88 -18.68
C GLY A 162 -17.82 -51.53 -19.62
N GLY A 163 -16.59 -51.64 -19.11
CA GLY A 163 -15.49 -52.35 -19.76
C GLY A 163 -14.13 -51.84 -19.28
N MET A 164 -13.63 -52.36 -18.16
CA MET A 164 -12.21 -52.25 -17.79
C MET A 164 -11.34 -52.90 -18.87
N PRO A 165 -10.34 -52.21 -19.45
CA PRO A 165 -9.31 -52.85 -20.25
C PRO A 165 -8.15 -53.26 -19.34
N SER A 166 -8.11 -54.56 -19.03
CA SER A 166 -6.97 -55.25 -18.41
C SER A 166 -5.76 -55.28 -19.37
N ASN A 167 -4.94 -54.22 -19.44
CA ASN A 167 -3.60 -54.35 -20.05
C ASN A 167 -2.56 -53.26 -19.73
N PHE A 168 -2.44 -52.81 -18.47
CA PHE A 168 -1.25 -52.03 -18.05
C PHE A 168 -0.40 -52.83 -17.05
N PRO A 169 0.76 -53.36 -17.47
CA PRO A 169 1.73 -53.99 -16.58
C PRO A 169 2.69 -52.94 -16.04
N GLY A 170 2.78 -52.83 -14.72
CA GLY A 170 3.75 -51.98 -14.05
C GLY A 170 3.08 -51.01 -13.10
N GLY A 171 3.48 -51.07 -11.83
CA GLY A 171 2.92 -50.30 -10.73
C GLY A 171 2.90 -48.81 -11.02
N MET A 172 2.02 -48.11 -10.30
CA MET A 172 1.86 -46.66 -10.36
C MET A 172 2.78 -46.00 -9.32
N PRO A 173 4.01 -45.58 -9.68
CA PRO A 173 4.78 -44.67 -8.86
C PRO A 173 4.18 -43.28 -9.00
N GLY A 174 3.70 -42.70 -7.89
CA GLY A 174 3.42 -41.26 -7.86
C GLY A 174 2.14 -40.80 -7.20
N MET A 175 1.35 -41.64 -6.55
CA MET A 175 0.31 -41.17 -5.63
C MET A 175 0.91 -40.83 -4.25
N ALA A 176 1.95 -39.99 -4.27
CA ALA A 176 2.56 -39.33 -3.12
C ALA A 176 2.44 -37.81 -3.33
N GLY A 177 1.23 -37.36 -3.59
CA GLY A 177 0.87 -35.95 -3.68
C GLY A 177 -0.16 -35.65 -2.60
N GLY A 178 0.31 -35.58 -1.35
CA GLY A 178 -0.52 -35.15 -0.24
C GLY A 178 -1.16 -33.80 -0.55
N MET A 179 -2.47 -33.72 -0.34
CA MET A 179 -3.26 -32.50 -0.39
C MET A 179 -2.57 -31.42 0.48
N PRO A 180 -2.22 -30.23 -0.07
CA PRO A 180 -1.53 -29.21 0.70
C PRO A 180 -2.41 -28.74 1.86
N GLY A 181 -1.97 -28.99 3.09
CA GLY A 181 -2.63 -28.49 4.31
C GLY A 181 -3.11 -29.54 5.33
N MET A 182 -3.05 -30.84 5.02
CA MET A 182 -3.52 -31.89 5.94
C MET A 182 -2.42 -32.63 6.72
N GLY A 183 -1.15 -32.24 6.58
CA GLY A 183 0.00 -32.93 7.17
C GLY A 183 0.32 -32.61 8.64
N GLY A 184 -0.62 -32.06 9.41
CA GLY A 184 -0.33 -31.48 10.73
C GLY A 184 -1.25 -31.89 11.89
N MET A 185 -2.21 -32.80 11.70
CA MET A 185 -3.08 -33.25 12.78
C MET A 185 -2.62 -34.61 13.33
N PRO A 186 -2.11 -34.67 14.58
CA PRO A 186 -1.93 -35.94 15.29
C PRO A 186 -3.28 -36.69 15.35
N GLY A 187 -3.29 -37.99 15.05
CA GLY A 187 -4.50 -38.82 15.12
C GLY A 187 -5.34 -38.92 13.83
N LEU A 188 -5.01 -38.18 12.75
CA LEU A 188 -5.80 -38.20 11.51
C LEU A 188 -5.81 -39.58 10.81
N ASN A 189 -4.69 -40.32 10.90
CA ASN A 189 -4.63 -41.71 10.40
C ASN A 189 -5.50 -42.68 11.21
N GLU A 190 -5.68 -42.42 12.51
CA GLU A 190 -6.51 -43.26 13.39
C GLU A 190 -8.00 -43.01 13.15
N ILE A 191 -8.36 -41.74 12.89
CA ILE A 191 -9.71 -41.31 12.49
C ILE A 191 -10.11 -41.95 11.14
N LEU A 192 -9.19 -41.98 10.17
CA LEU A 192 -9.45 -42.56 8.84
C LEU A 192 -9.43 -44.10 8.83
N SER A 193 -9.00 -44.74 9.91
CA SER A 193 -8.97 -46.20 10.05
C SER A 193 -10.20 -46.75 10.78
N ASP A 194 -11.09 -45.88 11.27
CA ASP A 194 -12.28 -46.29 12.02
C ASP A 194 -13.47 -46.58 11.07
N PRO A 195 -13.98 -47.83 11.03
CA PRO A 195 -15.09 -48.20 10.17
C PRO A 195 -16.36 -47.37 10.38
N GLU A 196 -16.62 -46.91 11.61
CA GLU A 196 -17.81 -46.09 11.90
C GLU A 196 -17.64 -44.64 11.48
N VAL A 197 -16.41 -44.10 11.57
CA VAL A 197 -16.10 -42.76 11.05
C VAL A 197 -16.17 -42.76 9.54
N LEU A 198 -15.62 -43.79 8.89
CA LEU A 198 -15.73 -43.97 7.45
C LEU A 198 -17.18 -44.09 6.99
N ALA A 199 -18.03 -44.82 7.73
CA ALA A 199 -19.45 -44.91 7.43
C ALA A 199 -20.17 -43.55 7.61
N ALA A 200 -19.83 -42.78 8.64
CA ALA A 200 -20.39 -41.44 8.83
C ALA A 200 -19.93 -40.46 7.74
N MET A 201 -18.70 -40.60 7.24
CA MET A 201 -18.16 -39.84 6.11
C MET A 201 -18.77 -40.24 4.75
N GLN A 202 -19.58 -41.29 4.67
CA GLN A 202 -20.38 -41.57 3.47
C GLN A 202 -21.64 -40.71 3.41
N ASP A 203 -22.07 -40.10 4.52
CA ASP A 203 -23.19 -39.18 4.53
C ASP A 203 -22.74 -37.80 3.98
N PRO A 204 -23.33 -37.32 2.87
CA PRO A 204 -22.96 -36.04 2.28
C PRO A 204 -23.07 -34.85 3.24
N GLU A 205 -24.04 -34.88 4.16
CA GLU A 205 -24.24 -33.79 5.13
C GLU A 205 -23.13 -33.76 6.17
N VAL A 206 -22.64 -34.94 6.58
CA VAL A 206 -21.57 -35.10 7.56
C VAL A 206 -20.24 -34.68 6.96
N MET A 207 -19.98 -35.01 5.70
CA MET A 207 -18.77 -34.59 4.98
C MET A 207 -18.68 -33.09 4.79
N VAL A 208 -19.78 -32.46 4.38
CA VAL A 208 -19.83 -31.00 4.22
C VAL A 208 -19.59 -30.31 5.56
N ALA A 209 -20.21 -30.79 6.64
CA ALA A 209 -19.99 -30.26 7.98
C ALA A 209 -18.55 -30.45 8.46
N PHE A 210 -17.97 -31.63 8.24
CA PHE A 210 -16.58 -31.92 8.60
C PHE A 210 -15.61 -31.00 7.85
N GLN A 211 -15.83 -30.77 6.56
CA GLN A 211 -15.00 -29.87 5.75
C GLN A 211 -15.12 -28.40 6.21
N ASP A 212 -16.33 -27.92 6.51
CA ASP A 212 -16.54 -26.54 6.99
C ASP A 212 -15.85 -26.31 8.34
N VAL A 213 -15.96 -27.27 9.25
CA VAL A 213 -15.32 -27.20 10.58
C VAL A 213 -13.79 -27.37 10.50
N ALA A 214 -13.29 -28.24 9.62
CA ALA A 214 -11.85 -28.41 9.41
C ALA A 214 -11.19 -27.16 8.84
N GLN A 215 -11.89 -26.41 7.98
CA GLN A 215 -11.42 -25.14 7.45
C GLN A 215 -11.53 -24.01 8.48
N ASN A 216 -12.56 -24.02 9.32
CA ASN A 216 -12.76 -23.02 10.37
C ASN A 216 -13.45 -23.63 11.61
N PRO A 217 -12.70 -23.89 12.70
CA PRO A 217 -13.25 -24.50 13.91
C PRO A 217 -14.42 -23.74 14.53
N ALA A 218 -14.55 -22.43 14.30
CA ALA A 218 -15.67 -21.62 14.80
C ALA A 218 -17.03 -22.02 14.18
N ASN A 219 -17.02 -22.64 12.99
CA ASN A 219 -18.22 -23.06 12.28
C ASN A 219 -18.91 -24.27 12.93
N MET A 220 -18.28 -24.95 13.89
CA MET A 220 -18.87 -26.08 14.61
C MET A 220 -20.22 -25.72 15.26
N SER A 221 -20.37 -24.47 15.71
CA SER A 221 -21.60 -23.93 16.27
C SER A 221 -22.81 -24.05 15.33
N LYS A 222 -22.61 -24.02 14.01
CA LYS A 222 -23.67 -24.12 12.99
C LYS A 222 -24.32 -25.50 12.93
N TYR A 223 -23.57 -26.54 13.32
CA TYR A 223 -23.98 -27.93 13.18
C TYR A 223 -24.45 -28.57 14.48
N GLN A 224 -24.55 -27.79 15.56
CA GLN A 224 -25.05 -28.27 16.86
C GLN A 224 -26.48 -28.82 16.79
N SER A 225 -27.28 -28.31 15.85
CA SER A 225 -28.65 -28.78 15.60
C SER A 225 -28.72 -29.97 14.63
N ASN A 226 -27.62 -30.38 13.99
CA ASN A 226 -27.60 -31.52 13.10
C ASN A 226 -27.27 -32.80 13.90
N PRO A 227 -28.24 -33.71 14.10
CA PRO A 227 -28.06 -34.90 14.93
C PRO A 227 -27.01 -35.86 14.36
N LYS A 228 -26.84 -35.91 13.03
CA LYS A 228 -25.83 -36.80 12.39
C LYS A 228 -24.42 -36.31 12.66
N VAL A 229 -24.20 -34.99 12.54
CA VAL A 229 -22.90 -34.36 12.81
C VAL A 229 -22.56 -34.44 14.29
N MET A 230 -23.53 -34.19 15.17
CA MET A 230 -23.35 -34.30 16.61
C MET A 230 -23.08 -35.73 17.07
N ASN A 231 -23.69 -36.74 16.44
CA ASN A 231 -23.37 -38.14 16.71
C ASN A 231 -21.92 -38.48 16.34
N LEU A 232 -21.42 -37.99 15.20
CA LEU A 232 -20.02 -38.18 14.82
C LEU A 232 -19.07 -37.47 15.80
N ILE A 233 -19.34 -36.21 16.15
CA ILE A 233 -18.51 -35.44 17.11
C ILE A 233 -18.50 -36.10 18.49
N SER A 234 -19.66 -36.55 18.97
CA SER A 234 -19.77 -37.26 20.25
C SER A 234 -18.96 -38.56 20.26
N LYS A 235 -19.01 -39.34 19.17
CA LYS A 235 -18.21 -40.56 19.02
C LYS A 235 -16.72 -40.28 18.94
N LEU A 236 -16.30 -39.28 18.17
CA LEU A 236 -14.91 -38.86 18.08
C LEU A 236 -14.41 -38.37 19.45
N SER A 237 -15.21 -37.58 20.17
CA SER A 237 -14.88 -37.13 21.53
C SER A 237 -14.81 -38.28 22.53
N ALA A 238 -15.73 -39.25 22.48
CA ALA A 238 -15.69 -40.42 23.36
C ALA A 238 -14.49 -41.34 23.08
N LYS A 239 -14.06 -41.45 21.82
CA LYS A 239 -13.00 -42.36 21.38
C LYS A 239 -11.60 -41.74 21.45
N PHE A 240 -11.50 -40.42 21.28
CA PHE A 240 -10.23 -39.69 21.21
C PHE A 240 -10.06 -38.59 22.28
N GLY A 241 -11.13 -38.17 22.96
CA GLY A 241 -11.11 -37.20 24.06
C GLY A 241 -10.93 -37.82 25.45
N GLY A 242 -10.61 -39.13 25.51
CA GLY A 242 -10.44 -39.92 26.72
C GLY A 242 -9.01 -40.37 26.98
N GLN A 243 -8.04 -39.46 26.95
CA GLN A 243 -6.76 -39.59 27.69
C GLN A 243 -6.38 -38.21 28.22
N ALA A 244 -6.26 -38.14 29.54
CA ALA A 244 -5.70 -37.01 30.28
C ALA A 244 -4.22 -36.80 29.97
#